data_AF-A0A934BB79-F1
#
_entry.id   AF-A0A934BB79-F1
#
_cell.length_a   1.000
_cell.length_b   1.000
_cell.length_c   1.000
_cell.angle_alpha   90.00
_cell.angle_beta   90.00
_cell.angle_gamma   90.00
#
_symmetry.space_group_name_H-M   'P 1'
#
loop_
_entity.id
_entity.type
_entity.pdbx_description
1 polymer ?
#
loop_
_entity_poly.entity_id
_entity_poly.type
_entity_poly.pdbx_seq_one_letter_code
_entity_poly.pdbx_strand_id
1 'polypeptide(L)'
;MTNIKTKMTTLLFLVLLAVLIGCEEYPDPAVIEDQKAALKDMNKAIRFYHDSNGKYPENISEIEKLMRSPIEHDVYWYDPQDGKVKLKRR
;
A
#
# COMPACT_ATOMS: atom_id res chain seq x y z
N MET A 1 13.52 45.60 -29.17
CA MET A 1 12.30 44.78 -29.41
C MET A 1 12.69 43.31 -29.52
N THR A 2 12.92 42.64 -28.39
CA THR A 2 13.32 41.21 -28.36
C THR A 2 13.09 40.69 -26.95
N ASN A 3 11.84 40.41 -26.54
CA ASN A 3 11.64 39.81 -25.21
C ASN A 3 10.29 39.12 -24.95
N ILE A 4 9.45 38.91 -25.99
CA ILE A 4 8.15 38.24 -25.80
C ILE A 4 8.22 36.78 -26.28
N LYS A 5 8.84 36.53 -27.45
CA LYS A 5 8.98 35.15 -27.98
C LYS A 5 9.77 34.23 -27.06
N THR A 6 10.89 34.70 -26.49
CA THR A 6 11.75 33.87 -25.62
C THR A 6 11.04 33.47 -24.33
N LYS A 7 10.28 34.37 -23.71
CA LYS A 7 9.57 34.12 -22.45
C LYS A 7 8.44 33.09 -22.60
N MET A 8 7.75 33.12 -23.74
CA MET A 8 6.66 32.19 -24.02
C MET A 8 7.18 30.75 -24.23
N THR A 9 8.37 30.59 -24.82
CA THR A 9 9.02 29.28 -25.00
C THR A 9 9.54 28.71 -23.69
N THR A 10 10.11 29.54 -22.81
CA THR A 10 10.59 29.08 -21.49
C THR A 10 9.45 28.67 -20.56
N LEU A 11 8.30 29.38 -20.63
CA LEU A 11 7.12 29.04 -19.86
C LEU A 11 6.50 27.70 -20.32
N LEU A 12 6.47 27.46 -21.63
CA LEU A 12 5.97 26.20 -22.21
C LEU A 12 6.86 24.99 -21.80
N PHE A 13 8.17 25.18 -21.73
CA PHE A 13 9.11 24.15 -21.28
C PHE A 13 8.99 23.83 -19.78
N LEU A 14 8.73 24.83 -18.94
CA LEU A 14 8.51 24.63 -17.49
C LEU A 14 7.23 23.88 -17.19
N VAL A 15 6.16 24.12 -17.94
CA VAL A 15 4.89 23.37 -17.83
C VAL A 15 5.07 21.93 -18.30
N LEU A 16 5.82 21.70 -19.39
CA LEU A 16 6.16 20.34 -19.85
C LEU A 16 7.02 19.58 -18.83
N LEU A 17 7.96 20.26 -18.16
CA LEU A 17 8.79 19.65 -17.11
C LEU A 17 7.94 19.23 -15.90
N ALA A 18 6.96 20.04 -15.49
CA ALA A 18 6.07 19.71 -14.37
C ALA A 18 5.15 18.50 -14.68
N VAL A 19 4.73 18.33 -15.93
CA VAL A 19 3.94 17.16 -16.37
C VAL A 19 4.78 15.88 -16.41
N LEU A 20 6.09 15.99 -16.69
CA LEU A 20 7.01 14.84 -16.69
C LEU A 20 7.51 14.44 -15.29
N ILE A 21 7.46 15.34 -14.31
CA ILE A 21 7.89 15.07 -12.92
C ILE A 21 6.74 14.50 -12.07
N GLY A 22 5.48 14.75 -12.45
CA GLY A 22 4.30 14.41 -11.65
C GLY A 22 3.58 13.13 -12.08
N CYS A 23 4.26 12.00 -12.18
CA CYS A 23 3.60 10.69 -12.18
C CYS A 23 3.69 10.09 -10.76
N GLU A 24 3.01 10.69 -9.79
CA GLU A 24 2.53 9.90 -8.65
C GLU A 24 1.33 9.11 -9.17
N GLU A 25 1.60 7.89 -9.63
CA GLU A 25 0.57 6.96 -10.08
C GLU A 25 -0.34 6.66 -8.88
N TYR A 26 -1.48 7.36 -8.83
CA TYR A 26 -2.47 7.15 -7.79
C TYR A 26 -2.94 5.68 -7.87
N PRO A 27 -2.85 4.91 -6.78
CA PRO A 27 -3.24 3.51 -6.82
C PRO A 27 -4.69 3.40 -7.27
N ASP A 28 -4.93 2.49 -8.22
CA ASP A 28 -6.26 2.20 -8.74
C ASP A 28 -7.23 1.96 -7.56
N PRO A 29 -8.42 2.59 -7.53
CA PRO A 29 -9.40 2.39 -6.47
C PRO A 29 -9.77 0.91 -6.25
N ALA A 30 -9.74 0.06 -7.28
CA ALA A 30 -9.96 -1.38 -7.15
C ALA A 30 -8.87 -2.04 -6.29
N VAL A 31 -7.60 -1.64 -6.46
CA VAL A 31 -6.48 -2.14 -5.68
C VAL A 31 -6.61 -1.75 -4.20
N ILE A 32 -7.14 -0.56 -3.91
CA ILE A 32 -7.38 -0.11 -2.52
C ILE A 32 -8.46 -0.97 -1.85
N GLU A 33 -9.54 -1.29 -2.55
CA GLU A 33 -10.62 -2.11 -2.00
C GLU A 33 -10.19 -3.55 -1.76
N ASP A 34 -9.45 -4.15 -2.69
CA ASP A 34 -8.87 -5.49 -2.51
C ASP A 34 -7.93 -5.55 -1.31
N GLN A 35 -7.06 -4.55 -1.15
CA GLN A 35 -6.15 -4.46 0.00
C GLN A 35 -6.89 -4.33 1.34
N LYS A 36 -8.00 -3.59 1.38
CA LYS A 36 -8.86 -3.48 2.58
C LYS A 36 -9.56 -4.81 2.91
N ALA A 37 -10.06 -5.50 1.89
CA ALA A 37 -10.70 -6.81 2.06
C ALA A 37 -9.69 -7.82 2.64
N ALA A 38 -8.50 -7.90 2.04
CA ALA A 38 -7.41 -8.72 2.55
C ALA A 38 -7.05 -8.36 4.00
N LEU A 39 -6.88 -7.08 4.32
CA LEU A 39 -6.59 -6.62 5.69
C LEU A 39 -7.67 -7.08 6.69
N LYS A 40 -8.94 -7.00 6.32
CA LYS A 40 -10.06 -7.44 7.16
C LYS A 40 -10.01 -8.94 7.43
N ASP A 41 -9.69 -9.73 6.41
CA ASP A 41 -9.62 -11.19 6.57
C ASP A 41 -8.38 -11.64 7.33
N MET A 42 -7.25 -10.96 7.15
CA MET A 42 -6.05 -11.17 7.97
C MET A 42 -6.33 -10.90 9.46
N ASN A 43 -7.02 -9.80 9.79
CA ASN A 43 -7.40 -9.50 11.17
C ASN A 43 -8.29 -10.59 11.77
N LYS A 44 -9.23 -11.14 11.01
CA LYS A 44 -10.06 -12.28 11.47
C LYS A 44 -9.21 -13.53 11.70
N ALA A 45 -8.29 -13.85 10.78
CA ALA A 45 -7.43 -15.02 10.88
C ALA A 45 -6.50 -14.94 12.10
N ILE A 46 -5.89 -13.78 12.34
CA ILE A 46 -5.05 -13.53 13.51
C ILE A 46 -5.85 -13.70 14.80
N ARG A 47 -7.06 -13.14 14.85
CA ARG A 47 -7.93 -13.30 16.02
C ARG A 47 -8.31 -14.77 16.25
N PHE A 48 -8.68 -15.49 15.21
CA PHE A 48 -8.99 -16.92 15.31
C PHE A 48 -7.78 -17.73 15.79
N TYR A 49 -6.58 -17.43 15.27
CA TYR A 49 -5.34 -18.05 15.73
C TYR A 49 -5.12 -17.77 17.23
N HIS A 50 -5.27 -16.52 17.65
CA HIS A 50 -5.11 -16.13 19.05
C HIS A 50 -6.13 -16.83 19.96
N ASP A 51 -7.40 -16.86 19.57
CA ASP A 51 -8.46 -17.51 20.34
C ASP A 51 -8.23 -19.03 20.46
N SER A 52 -7.57 -19.64 19.47
CA SER A 52 -7.26 -21.09 19.46
C SER A 52 -5.99 -21.46 20.22
N ASN A 53 -4.99 -20.57 20.27
CA ASN A 53 -3.65 -20.87 20.79
C ASN A 53 -3.29 -20.10 22.07
N GLY A 54 -4.08 -19.08 22.45
CA GLY A 54 -3.77 -18.18 23.57
C GLY A 54 -2.57 -17.25 23.32
N LYS A 55 -2.05 -17.20 22.09
CA LYS A 55 -0.95 -16.34 21.66
C LYS A 55 -1.18 -15.84 20.24
N TYR A 56 -0.63 -14.68 19.91
CA TYR A 56 -0.60 -14.20 18.53
C TYR A 56 0.41 -15.00 17.68
N PRO A 57 0.19 -15.09 16.34
CA PRO A 57 1.18 -15.66 15.42
C PRO A 57 2.55 -14.98 15.56
N GLU A 58 3.65 -15.73 15.44
CA GLU A 58 5.00 -15.14 15.53
C GLU A 58 5.36 -14.37 14.26
N ASN A 59 4.74 -14.75 13.14
CA ASN A 59 4.86 -14.08 11.86
C ASN A 59 3.59 -14.26 11.03
N ILE A 60 3.47 -13.46 9.97
CA ILE A 60 2.29 -13.43 9.12
C ILE A 60 2.17 -14.67 8.21
N SER A 61 3.26 -15.44 8.01
CA SER A 61 3.21 -16.71 7.25
C SER A 61 2.44 -17.81 7.98
N GLU A 62 2.33 -17.74 9.30
CA GLU A 62 1.53 -18.70 10.07
C GLU A 62 0.03 -18.60 9.76
N ILE A 63 -0.45 -17.41 9.40
CA ILE A 63 -1.86 -17.19 9.04
C ILE A 63 -2.15 -17.42 7.55
N GLU A 64 -1.13 -17.46 6.68
CA GLU A 64 -1.31 -17.81 5.25
C GLU A 64 -1.98 -19.17 5.08
N LYS A 65 -1.60 -20.14 5.91
CA LYS A 65 -2.20 -21.48 5.93
C LYS A 65 -3.67 -21.45 6.33
N LEU A 66 -4.05 -20.56 7.24
CA LEU A 66 -5.44 -20.39 7.66
C LEU A 66 -6.28 -19.72 6.58
N MET A 67 -5.72 -18.69 5.93
CA MET A 67 -6.42 -17.93 4.90
C MET A 67 -6.52 -18.69 3.57
N ARG A 68 -5.66 -19.70 3.34
CA ARG A 68 -5.52 -20.40 2.06
C ARG A 68 -5.29 -19.46 0.88
N SER A 69 -4.69 -18.31 1.17
CA SER A 69 -4.37 -17.25 0.22
C SER A 69 -2.95 -16.79 0.49
N PRO A 70 -2.14 -16.56 -0.55
CA PRO A 70 -0.85 -15.91 -0.38
C PRO A 70 -1.04 -14.50 0.17
N ILE A 71 -0.14 -14.07 1.04
CA ILE A 71 -0.10 -12.71 1.59
C ILE A 71 1.10 -11.98 1.00
N GLU A 72 0.90 -10.77 0.51
CA GLU A 72 2.00 -9.93 0.03
C GLU A 72 2.75 -9.28 1.22
N HIS A 73 3.79 -9.95 1.70
CA HIS A 73 4.59 -9.51 2.86
C HIS A 73 5.18 -8.10 2.70
N ASP A 74 5.41 -7.64 1.47
CA ASP A 74 5.90 -6.30 1.18
C ASP A 74 4.83 -5.21 1.27
N VAL A 75 3.56 -5.58 1.26
CA VAL A 75 2.42 -4.67 1.36
C VAL A 75 1.95 -4.50 2.81
N TYR A 76 2.17 -5.51 3.66
CA TYR A 76 1.66 -5.51 5.03
C TYR A 76 2.76 -5.45 6.09
N TRP A 77 2.50 -4.71 7.16
CA TRP A 77 3.24 -4.72 8.41
C TRP A 77 2.45 -5.50 9.45
N TYR A 78 3.13 -6.32 10.25
CA TYR A 78 2.53 -7.13 11.29
C TYR A 78 3.31 -7.00 12.60
N ASP A 79 2.58 -6.86 13.70
CA ASP A 79 3.11 -6.87 15.06
C ASP A 79 2.75 -8.17 15.77
N PRO A 80 3.70 -9.05 16.09
CA PRO A 80 3.43 -10.27 16.84
C PRO A 80 3.10 -10.03 18.32
N GLN A 81 3.38 -8.85 18.88
CA GLN A 81 3.09 -8.57 20.30
C GLN A 81 1.60 -8.35 20.54
N ASP A 82 0.92 -7.67 19.62
CA ASP A 82 -0.50 -7.32 19.76
C ASP A 82 -1.38 -7.80 18.60
N GLY A 83 -0.79 -8.55 17.65
CA GLY A 83 -1.49 -9.15 16.51
C GLY A 83 -1.98 -8.14 15.48
N LYS A 84 -1.52 -6.88 15.50
CA LYS A 84 -2.02 -5.87 14.56
C LYS A 84 -1.38 -6.02 13.19
N VAL A 85 -2.21 -6.06 12.16
CA VAL A 85 -1.81 -5.94 10.77
C VAL A 85 -2.21 -4.58 10.19
N LYS A 86 -1.31 -3.96 9.43
CA LYS A 86 -1.54 -2.67 8.75
C LYS A 86 -0.93 -2.71 7.34
N LEU A 87 -1.43 -1.85 6.46
CA LEU A 87 -0.74 -1.58 5.20
C LEU A 87 0.55 -0.82 5.48
N LYS A 88 1.65 -1.26 4.86
CA LYS A 88 2.86 -0.45 4.71
C LYS A 88 2.49 0.73 3.82
N ARG A 89 2.75 1.95 4.27
CA ARG A 89 2.65 3.11 3.37
C ARG A 89 3.77 2.94 2.34
N ARG A 90 3.39 2.92 1.06
CA ARG A 90 4.33 3.09 -0.04
C ARG A 90 4.74 4.55 -0.15
#